data_AF-A0A923Q3B1-F1
#
_entry.id   AF-A0A923Q3B1-F1
#
_cell.length_a   1.000
_cell.length_b   1.000
_cell.length_c   1.000
_cell.angle_alpha   90.00
_cell.angle_beta   90.00
_cell.angle_gamma   90.00
#
_symmetry.space_group_name_H-M   'P 1'
#
loop_
_entity.id
_entity.type
_entity.pdbx_description
1 polymer ?
#
loop_
_entity_poly.entity_id
_entity_poly.type
_entity_poly.pdbx_seq_one_letter_code
_entity_poly.pdbx_strand_id
1 'polypeptide(L)'
;ADESFLTNEDTALYAKPVQTLTLTNGAVSTFAMTSQAANGVVSEYNSKDGSFKYMPNLSYVGGDTFEYAENNADKTGAVTRKISITIQPVNLKPWLDNQIFNFPMNSVDNIMIMTAKDKKDLNPKVLLDLKGFVSQVNSLYGVVKKIAPGQFTYTPQSFFRGIDKVNVFVVNAAGLYIQQSVTINVGNPFLNLEPALAVRAPACMNCHSNVSSRFITDFGKGDAYFFGKPGNPFTSAPTDFYGDHAKSWQTSTFESTVYVPKVDLGIDLTKFEGADFKGDENVAKTVSEYVRIIESKKAVPAMVFEKSIYIAAPNANLLNTRTGGSGSAGYRFVKDNVNTSPELSGLIDRGAYLEASSLTCDGDLILSKTLHLKNLTLKTNSGCRVYSTQSIFVQGPVNYEKLIANSTDNTNLQLVSTRWVNLGVGDSHCEVEKTNPGWYSQDSDTLAKKPDELRLLNYGGPTRTAANLDDAKALNESMIAELRKISPAFEDASCRAPIAGLTPREVHFERLLINAPRVDSRYTGKFTGVIVAEIPLMSLSKFSFSYDAVFNRVSVLPLMKAEDFLIVK
;
A
#
# COMPACT_ATOMS: atom_id res chain seq x y z
N ALA A 1 -56.21 28.01 31.08
CA ALA A 1 -56.30 27.72 29.63
C ALA A 1 -55.48 26.48 29.39
N ASP A 2 -55.73 25.74 28.31
CA ASP A 2 -54.81 24.67 27.92
C ASP A 2 -53.47 25.28 27.52
N GLU A 3 -52.38 24.61 27.89
CA GLU A 3 -51.02 25.13 27.68
C GLU A 3 -50.26 24.24 26.70
N SER A 4 -49.40 24.88 25.92
CA SER A 4 -48.56 24.21 24.93
C SER A 4 -47.08 24.43 25.23
N PHE A 5 -46.30 23.36 25.25
CA PHE A 5 -44.85 23.39 25.35
C PHE A 5 -44.19 22.78 24.11
N LEU A 6 -42.92 23.12 23.91
CA LEU A 6 -42.09 22.62 22.83
C LEU A 6 -40.85 21.95 23.44
N THR A 7 -40.48 20.78 22.93
CA THR A 7 -39.19 20.17 23.22
C THR A 7 -38.66 19.47 21.97
N ASN A 8 -37.40 19.06 22.03
CA ASN A 8 -36.80 18.21 21.03
C ASN A 8 -36.97 16.73 21.41
N GLU A 9 -36.98 15.84 20.43
CA GLU A 9 -36.88 14.41 20.69
C GLU A 9 -35.64 14.09 21.55
N ASP A 10 -35.73 13.03 22.35
CA ASP A 10 -34.69 12.58 23.28
C ASP A 10 -34.20 13.65 24.28
N THR A 11 -34.93 14.76 24.41
CA THR A 11 -34.57 15.89 25.27
C THR A 11 -35.65 16.08 26.33
N ALA A 12 -35.23 16.02 27.59
CA ALA A 12 -36.12 16.26 28.71
C ALA A 12 -36.58 17.73 28.72
N LEU A 13 -37.90 17.92 28.79
CA LEU A 13 -38.53 19.21 29.03
C LEU A 13 -38.73 19.40 30.53
N TYR A 14 -38.27 20.53 31.07
CA TYR A 14 -38.60 20.98 32.42
C TYR A 14 -39.51 22.19 32.31
N ALA A 15 -40.73 22.07 32.80
CA ALA A 15 -41.75 23.10 32.63
C ALA A 15 -42.61 23.22 33.88
N LYS A 16 -43.31 24.36 33.99
CA LYS A 16 -44.25 24.65 35.05
C LYS A 16 -45.50 25.29 34.45
N PRO A 17 -46.69 24.72 34.66
CA PRO A 17 -47.92 25.29 34.15
C PRO A 17 -48.30 26.56 34.93
N VAL A 18 -49.07 27.43 34.29
CA VAL A 18 -49.66 28.61 34.91
C VAL A 18 -50.86 28.18 35.75
N GLN A 19 -50.88 28.63 37.01
CA GLN A 19 -52.05 28.45 37.86
C GLN A 19 -53.21 29.31 37.35
N THR A 20 -54.35 28.70 37.08
CA THR A 20 -55.51 29.41 36.49
C THR A 20 -56.77 29.36 37.34
N LEU A 21 -56.81 28.48 38.34
CA LEU A 21 -57.88 28.43 39.32
C LEU A 21 -57.80 29.64 40.25
N THR A 22 -58.81 30.52 40.17
CA THR A 22 -58.96 31.69 41.04
C THR A 22 -60.10 31.42 42.03
N LEU A 23 -59.85 31.63 43.32
CA LEU A 23 -60.83 31.37 44.38
C LEU A 23 -61.29 32.68 45.02
N THR A 24 -62.59 32.80 45.25
CA THR A 24 -63.20 33.98 45.90
C THR A 24 -62.81 34.10 47.39
N ASN A 25 -62.43 32.98 48.02
CA ASN A 25 -61.76 32.90 49.33
C ASN A 25 -60.92 31.61 49.40
N GLY A 26 -59.59 31.72 49.49
CA GLY A 26 -58.66 30.59 49.61
C GLY A 26 -57.52 30.61 48.57
N ALA A 27 -56.59 29.66 48.68
CA ALA A 27 -55.52 29.43 47.70
C ALA A 27 -55.64 28.04 47.09
N VAL A 28 -55.26 27.90 45.82
CA VAL A 28 -55.05 26.60 45.18
C VAL A 28 -53.99 25.86 45.99
N SER A 29 -54.33 24.65 46.44
CA SER A 29 -53.51 23.92 47.41
C SER A 29 -52.65 22.87 46.78
N THR A 30 -53.12 22.22 45.71
CA THR A 30 -52.37 21.13 45.07
C THR A 30 -52.65 21.01 43.57
N PHE A 31 -51.63 20.63 42.84
CA PHE A 31 -51.68 20.14 41.48
C PHE A 31 -51.61 18.60 41.53
N ALA A 32 -52.51 17.91 40.83
CA ALA A 32 -52.54 16.45 40.77
C ALA A 32 -52.62 15.97 39.32
N MET A 33 -51.66 15.16 38.88
CA MET A 33 -51.70 14.54 37.56
C MET A 33 -52.86 13.55 37.46
N THR A 34 -53.68 13.66 36.40
CA THR A 34 -54.87 12.83 36.19
C THR A 34 -54.71 11.85 35.03
N SER A 35 -53.79 12.12 34.09
CA SER A 35 -53.39 11.18 33.04
C SER A 35 -51.90 11.30 32.72
N GLN A 36 -51.30 10.20 32.28
CA GLN A 36 -49.93 10.18 31.76
C GLN A 36 -49.93 10.48 30.26
N ALA A 37 -48.81 10.98 29.76
CA ALA A 37 -48.58 11.15 28.33
C ALA A 37 -48.47 9.78 27.62
N ALA A 38 -48.90 9.69 26.35
CA ALA A 38 -48.94 8.42 25.62
C ALA A 38 -47.60 8.10 24.93
N ASN A 39 -46.84 9.14 24.58
CA ASN A 39 -45.61 9.02 23.80
C ASN A 39 -44.38 9.56 24.55
N GLY A 40 -44.47 9.59 25.88
CA GLY A 40 -43.40 9.98 26.78
C GLY A 40 -43.81 9.76 28.23
N VAL A 41 -42.95 10.15 29.16
CA VAL A 41 -43.15 9.98 30.59
C VAL A 41 -43.02 11.32 31.29
N VAL A 42 -44.10 11.75 31.96
CA VAL A 42 -44.05 12.82 32.95
C VAL A 42 -43.55 12.25 34.28
N SER A 43 -42.55 12.90 34.85
CA SER A 43 -41.82 12.54 36.07
C SER A 43 -41.47 13.80 36.85
N GLU A 44 -40.88 13.65 38.05
CA GLU A 44 -40.45 14.78 38.90
C GLU A 44 -41.56 15.83 39.13
N TYR A 45 -42.81 15.35 39.21
CA TYR A 45 -44.00 16.20 39.31
C TYR A 45 -44.14 16.79 40.71
N ASN A 46 -44.21 18.11 40.80
CA ASN A 46 -44.34 18.85 42.05
C ASN A 46 -45.81 19.21 42.31
N SER A 47 -46.40 18.59 43.34
CA SER A 47 -47.80 18.82 43.69
C SER A 47 -48.09 20.21 44.26
N LYS A 48 -47.08 21.00 44.65
CA LYS A 48 -47.30 22.35 45.19
C LYS A 48 -47.48 23.40 44.11
N ASP A 49 -46.80 23.24 42.97
CA ASP A 49 -46.74 24.28 41.95
C ASP A 49 -46.87 23.77 40.51
N GLY A 50 -47.08 22.47 40.34
CA GLY A 50 -47.33 21.82 39.06
C GLY A 50 -46.08 21.60 38.22
N SER A 51 -44.87 21.96 38.68
CA SER A 51 -43.65 21.78 37.89
C SER A 51 -43.42 20.31 37.56
N PHE A 52 -42.96 20.00 36.35
CA PHE A 52 -42.78 18.63 35.89
C PHE A 52 -41.58 18.49 34.96
N LYS A 53 -41.10 17.26 34.86
CA LYS A 53 -40.16 16.81 33.83
C LYS A 53 -40.89 15.88 32.87
N TYR A 54 -40.87 16.19 31.58
CA TYR A 54 -41.35 15.30 30.54
C TYR A 54 -40.18 14.77 29.72
N MET A 55 -40.11 13.44 29.56
CA MET A 55 -39.16 12.77 28.67
C MET A 55 -39.93 12.05 27.56
N PRO A 56 -39.80 12.48 26.28
CA PRO A 56 -40.38 11.73 25.16
C PRO A 56 -39.87 10.28 25.13
N ASN A 57 -40.67 9.36 24.58
CA ASN A 57 -40.18 8.06 24.20
C ASN A 57 -39.05 8.22 23.16
N LEU A 58 -38.09 7.29 23.18
CA LEU A 58 -36.92 7.35 22.31
C LEU A 58 -37.33 7.55 20.83
N SER A 59 -36.80 8.59 20.21
CA SER A 59 -37.04 8.95 18.80
C SER A 59 -38.50 9.26 18.43
N TYR A 60 -39.36 9.59 19.40
CA TYR A 60 -40.71 10.04 19.10
C TYR A 60 -40.72 11.48 18.61
N VAL A 61 -41.39 11.72 17.48
CA VAL A 61 -41.65 13.04 16.90
C VAL A 61 -43.15 13.18 16.68
N GLY A 62 -43.71 14.29 17.17
CA GLY A 62 -45.15 14.54 17.06
C GLY A 62 -45.72 15.26 18.26
N GLY A 63 -47.05 15.26 18.36
CA GLY A 63 -47.75 15.78 19.52
C GLY A 63 -47.85 14.73 20.62
N ASP A 64 -47.81 15.16 21.88
CA ASP A 64 -48.17 14.36 23.04
C ASP A 64 -48.98 15.21 24.02
N THR A 65 -49.78 14.56 24.86
CA THR A 65 -50.67 15.28 25.77
C THR A 65 -50.84 14.54 27.08
N PHE A 66 -50.94 15.28 28.18
CA PHE A 66 -51.32 14.75 29.48
C PHE A 66 -52.21 15.75 30.22
N GLU A 67 -52.92 15.31 31.26
CA GLU A 67 -53.84 16.14 32.02
C GLU A 67 -53.46 16.21 33.51
N TYR A 68 -53.78 17.34 34.12
CA TYR A 68 -53.68 17.55 35.57
C TYR A 68 -54.90 18.31 36.09
N ALA A 69 -55.18 18.17 37.39
CA ALA A 69 -56.21 18.89 38.11
C ALA A 69 -55.61 19.90 39.09
N GLU A 70 -56.09 21.14 39.06
CA GLU A 70 -55.87 22.15 40.09
C GLU A 70 -56.96 22.00 41.16
N ASN A 71 -56.54 21.78 42.42
CA ASN A 71 -57.47 21.52 43.53
C ASN A 71 -57.39 22.59 44.62
N ASN A 72 -58.55 22.89 45.20
CA ASN A 72 -58.65 23.70 46.42
C ASN A 72 -58.19 22.92 47.66
N ALA A 73 -57.91 23.64 48.74
CA ALA A 73 -57.43 23.05 50.01
C ALA A 73 -58.37 21.99 50.61
N ASP A 74 -59.68 22.10 50.36
CA ASP A 74 -60.72 21.17 50.80
C ASP A 74 -61.06 20.09 49.76
N LYS A 75 -60.41 20.11 48.58
CA LYS A 75 -60.63 19.20 47.43
C LYS A 75 -62.09 19.13 46.94
N THR A 76 -62.92 20.11 47.26
CA THR A 76 -64.34 20.15 46.84
C THR A 76 -64.53 20.77 45.45
N GLY A 77 -63.52 21.50 44.97
CA GLY A 77 -63.44 22.04 43.61
C GLY A 77 -62.14 21.62 42.91
N ALA A 78 -62.29 21.07 41.71
CA ALA A 78 -61.18 20.66 40.85
C ALA A 78 -61.42 21.19 39.42
N VAL A 79 -60.37 21.70 38.79
CA VAL A 79 -60.40 22.04 37.37
C VAL A 79 -59.34 21.24 36.63
N THR A 80 -59.77 20.36 35.72
CA THR A 80 -58.87 19.62 34.85
C THR A 80 -58.35 20.52 33.73
N ARG A 81 -57.06 20.38 33.45
CA ARG A 81 -56.31 21.13 32.44
C ARG A 81 -55.50 20.17 31.59
N LYS A 82 -55.41 20.49 30.30
CA LYS A 82 -54.64 19.73 29.33
C LYS A 82 -53.32 20.44 29.04
N ILE A 83 -52.23 19.70 29.12
CA ILE A 83 -50.93 20.09 28.59
C ILE A 83 -50.74 19.42 27.23
N SER A 84 -50.43 20.23 26.22
CA SER A 84 -50.00 19.75 24.90
C SER A 84 -48.50 19.96 24.75
N ILE A 85 -47.77 18.95 24.30
CA ILE A 85 -46.34 19.03 24.04
C ILE A 85 -46.12 18.73 22.56
N THR A 86 -45.40 19.61 21.88
CA THR A 86 -44.91 19.34 20.51
C THR A 86 -43.45 18.92 20.61
N ILE A 87 -43.14 17.71 20.13
CA ILE A 87 -41.80 17.13 20.11
C ILE A 87 -41.24 17.30 18.69
N GLN A 88 -40.16 18.08 18.57
CA GLN A 88 -39.50 18.39 17.31
C GLN A 88 -38.37 17.39 17.00
N PRO A 89 -38.16 17.03 15.72
CA PRO A 89 -37.03 16.18 15.34
C PRO A 89 -35.69 16.91 15.53
N VAL A 90 -34.66 16.18 15.96
CA VAL A 90 -33.28 16.69 16.03
C VAL A 90 -32.48 16.12 14.88
N ASN A 91 -32.38 16.89 13.80
CA ASN A 91 -31.56 16.51 12.67
C ASN A 91 -30.07 16.70 13.01
N LEU A 92 -29.25 15.66 12.82
CA LEU A 92 -27.80 15.76 12.91
C LEU A 92 -27.15 15.80 11.53
N LYS A 93 -25.91 16.31 11.49
CA LYS A 93 -25.10 16.23 10.28
C LYS A 93 -24.79 14.76 9.96
N PRO A 94 -24.76 14.38 8.67
CA PRO A 94 -24.28 13.06 8.26
C PRO A 94 -22.81 12.87 8.66
N TRP A 95 -22.37 11.61 8.74
CA TRP A 95 -21.00 11.21 9.01
C TRP A 95 -20.47 10.33 7.88
N LEU A 96 -19.26 10.61 7.42
CA LEU A 96 -18.57 9.85 6.37
C LEU A 96 -17.26 9.29 6.94
N ASP A 97 -17.14 7.97 6.92
CA ASP A 97 -15.88 7.30 7.25
C ASP A 97 -14.84 7.60 6.15
N ASN A 98 -13.53 7.59 6.48
CA ASN A 98 -12.49 7.77 5.46
C ASN A 98 -12.62 6.69 4.37
N GLN A 99 -12.78 7.11 3.11
CA GLN A 99 -12.93 6.20 1.98
C GLN A 99 -11.74 6.31 1.01
N ILE A 100 -11.29 5.15 0.53
CA ILE A 100 -10.26 5.02 -0.50
C ILE A 100 -10.87 4.24 -1.66
N PHE A 101 -10.83 4.82 -2.86
CA PHE A 101 -11.31 4.21 -4.09
C PHE A 101 -10.15 3.88 -5.00
N ASN A 102 -10.14 2.68 -5.57
CA ASN A 102 -9.03 2.18 -6.38
C ASN A 102 -9.43 2.08 -7.85
N PHE A 103 -8.62 2.65 -8.73
CA PHE A 103 -8.86 2.71 -10.17
C PHE A 103 -7.69 2.10 -10.92
N PRO A 104 -7.93 1.27 -11.94
CA PRO A 104 -6.92 0.99 -12.94
C PRO A 104 -6.51 2.31 -13.61
N MET A 105 -5.23 2.43 -13.95
CA MET A 105 -4.75 3.56 -14.73
C MET A 105 -5.42 3.56 -16.11
N ASN A 106 -5.79 4.75 -16.60
CA ASN A 106 -6.58 4.95 -17.83
C ASN A 106 -7.97 4.26 -17.83
N SER A 107 -8.48 3.82 -16.67
CA SER A 107 -9.88 3.40 -16.59
C SER A 107 -10.81 4.57 -16.86
N VAL A 108 -11.91 4.30 -17.54
CA VAL A 108 -12.90 5.33 -17.87
C VAL A 108 -14.23 4.88 -17.26
N ASP A 109 -14.88 5.80 -16.55
CA ASP A 109 -16.26 5.64 -16.08
C ASP A 109 -16.59 4.40 -15.20
N ASN A 110 -15.64 3.93 -14.38
CA ASN A 110 -15.93 2.94 -13.33
C ASN A 110 -16.86 3.54 -12.27
N ILE A 111 -18.04 2.93 -12.08
CA ILE A 111 -19.04 3.38 -11.09
C ILE A 111 -18.60 2.97 -9.69
N MET A 112 -18.47 3.96 -8.81
CA MET A 112 -18.18 3.78 -7.39
C MET A 112 -19.41 4.09 -6.55
N ILE A 113 -19.48 3.49 -5.37
CA ILE A 113 -20.55 3.71 -4.41
C ILE A 113 -19.93 4.26 -3.12
N MET A 114 -20.31 5.48 -2.75
CA MET A 114 -20.01 6.07 -1.45
C MET A 114 -21.04 5.63 -0.42
N THR A 115 -20.57 5.37 0.80
CA THR A 115 -21.42 5.02 1.94
C THR A 115 -21.29 6.06 3.04
N ALA A 116 -22.37 6.75 3.39
CA ALA A 116 -22.42 7.65 4.54
C ALA A 116 -23.44 7.16 5.54
N LYS A 117 -23.25 7.53 6.81
CA LYS A 117 -24.13 7.19 7.92
C LYS A 117 -24.79 8.45 8.44
N ASP A 118 -26.02 8.35 8.92
CA ASP A 118 -26.61 9.35 9.81
C ASP A 118 -26.68 8.74 11.20
N LYS A 119 -26.09 9.42 12.17
CA LYS A 119 -25.84 8.86 13.51
C LYS A 119 -27.13 8.72 14.33
N LYS A 120 -28.26 9.28 13.89
CA LYS A 120 -29.50 9.34 14.67
C LYS A 120 -30.77 8.83 13.98
N ASP A 121 -30.72 8.41 12.72
CA ASP A 121 -31.89 7.85 12.05
C ASP A 121 -31.93 6.32 12.22
N LEU A 122 -32.91 5.82 12.98
CA LEU A 122 -33.15 4.39 13.19
C LEU A 122 -33.99 3.75 12.06
N ASN A 123 -34.53 4.52 11.11
CA ASN A 123 -35.29 4.03 9.96
C ASN A 123 -35.09 4.86 8.66
N PRO A 124 -33.85 5.03 8.15
CA PRO A 124 -33.64 5.84 6.98
C PRO A 124 -34.08 5.15 5.69
N LYS A 125 -35.19 5.61 5.11
CA LYS A 125 -35.49 5.39 3.69
C LYS A 125 -34.67 6.38 2.85
N VAL A 126 -33.46 5.95 2.48
CA VAL A 126 -32.51 6.55 1.51
C VAL A 126 -31.88 7.87 1.95
N LEU A 127 -30.61 7.83 2.39
CA LEU A 127 -29.91 8.98 2.98
C LEU A 127 -28.75 9.57 2.18
N LEU A 128 -28.45 9.09 0.97
CA LEU A 128 -27.31 9.62 0.21
C LEU A 128 -27.73 10.45 -1.00
N ASP A 129 -28.55 11.47 -0.79
CA ASP A 129 -28.82 12.45 -1.83
C ASP A 129 -27.58 13.35 -2.00
N LEU A 130 -26.74 13.11 -3.01
CA LEU A 130 -25.61 13.99 -3.35
C LEU A 130 -26.07 15.31 -4.00
N LYS A 131 -27.26 15.83 -3.67
CA LYS A 131 -27.81 17.07 -4.22
C LYS A 131 -26.88 18.23 -3.83
N GLY A 132 -26.06 18.66 -4.79
CA GLY A 132 -25.06 19.71 -4.59
C GLY A 132 -23.64 19.32 -5.00
N PHE A 133 -23.34 18.02 -5.18
CA PHE A 133 -22.13 17.65 -5.91
C PHE A 133 -22.33 18.09 -7.36
N VAL A 134 -21.47 18.99 -7.84
CA VAL A 134 -21.46 19.45 -9.24
C VAL A 134 -21.52 18.21 -10.12
N SER A 135 -22.31 18.24 -11.20
CA SER A 135 -22.45 17.09 -12.13
C SER A 135 -21.09 16.54 -12.57
N GLN A 136 -20.07 17.40 -12.55
CA GLN A 136 -18.68 17.11 -12.78
C GLN A 136 -17.78 17.97 -11.88
N VAL A 137 -16.78 17.38 -11.23
CA VAL A 137 -15.73 18.08 -10.49
C VAL A 137 -14.38 17.72 -11.10
N ASN A 138 -13.59 18.73 -11.48
CA ASN A 138 -12.19 18.52 -11.83
C ASN A 138 -11.41 18.39 -10.51
N SER A 139 -10.85 17.22 -10.27
CA SER A 139 -9.83 17.03 -9.25
C SER A 139 -8.47 17.43 -9.84
N LEU A 140 -7.40 17.35 -9.04
CA LEU A 140 -6.09 17.77 -9.52
C LEU A 140 -5.60 16.89 -10.67
N TYR A 141 -6.00 15.62 -10.68
CA TYR A 141 -5.48 14.61 -11.60
C TYR A 141 -6.56 13.79 -12.32
N GLY A 142 -7.79 14.30 -12.36
CA GLY A 142 -8.88 13.61 -13.04
C GLY A 142 -10.19 14.38 -13.00
N VAL A 143 -11.23 13.67 -13.43
CA VAL A 143 -12.59 14.18 -13.53
C VAL A 143 -13.52 13.24 -12.82
N VAL A 144 -14.24 13.75 -11.82
CA VAL A 144 -15.28 13.03 -11.09
C VAL A 144 -16.63 13.40 -11.70
N LYS A 145 -17.45 12.41 -12.04
CA LYS A 145 -18.80 12.62 -12.58
C LYS A 145 -19.83 11.97 -11.67
N LYS A 146 -20.86 12.71 -11.27
CA LYS A 146 -21.98 12.13 -10.50
C LYS A 146 -22.85 11.27 -11.41
N ILE A 147 -23.22 10.08 -10.94
CA ILE A 147 -24.13 9.15 -11.64
C ILE A 147 -25.51 9.13 -10.98
N ALA A 148 -25.55 8.92 -9.67
CA ALA A 148 -26.78 8.79 -8.89
C ALA A 148 -26.52 9.17 -7.41
N PRO A 149 -27.53 9.22 -6.54
CA PRO A 149 -27.35 9.24 -5.08
C PRO A 149 -26.28 8.22 -4.64
N GLY A 150 -25.18 8.71 -4.08
CA GLY A 150 -24.02 7.93 -3.67
C GLY A 150 -23.20 7.26 -4.75
N GLN A 151 -23.46 7.52 -6.03
CA GLN A 151 -22.71 6.94 -7.13
C GLN A 151 -21.98 7.98 -7.96
N PHE A 152 -20.71 7.73 -8.23
CA PHE A 152 -19.89 8.59 -9.07
C PHE A 152 -18.93 7.77 -9.92
N THR A 153 -18.47 8.32 -11.04
CA THR A 153 -17.32 7.81 -11.78
C THR A 153 -16.13 8.74 -11.62
N TYR A 154 -14.94 8.20 -11.84
CA TYR A 154 -13.71 8.98 -11.92
C TYR A 154 -12.93 8.56 -13.15
N THR A 155 -12.55 9.54 -13.96
CA THR A 155 -11.67 9.37 -15.11
C THR A 155 -10.35 10.09 -14.80
N PRO A 156 -9.25 9.37 -14.53
CA PRO A 156 -7.95 9.99 -14.33
C PRO A 156 -7.52 10.74 -15.60
N GLN A 157 -6.76 11.81 -15.42
CA GLN A 157 -6.00 12.42 -16.49
C GLN A 157 -5.15 11.33 -17.16
N SER A 158 -5.01 11.42 -18.48
CA SER A 158 -4.20 10.46 -19.23
C SER A 158 -2.80 10.32 -18.61
N PHE A 159 -2.37 9.09 -18.39
CA PHE A 159 -1.09 8.74 -17.76
C PHE A 159 -0.94 9.09 -16.28
N PHE A 160 -1.96 9.64 -15.61
CA PHE A 160 -1.89 9.83 -14.16
C PHE A 160 -1.93 8.50 -13.42
N ARG A 161 -1.00 8.35 -12.49
CA ARG A 161 -0.95 7.27 -11.49
C ARG A 161 -0.55 7.89 -10.15
N GLY A 162 -1.13 7.36 -9.08
CA GLY A 162 -0.90 7.87 -7.74
C GLY A 162 -2.20 8.26 -7.05
N ILE A 163 -2.08 9.12 -6.06
CA ILE A 163 -3.19 9.50 -5.20
C ILE A 163 -3.77 10.84 -5.64
N ASP A 164 -5.06 10.84 -5.95
CA ASP A 164 -5.87 12.04 -6.07
C ASP A 164 -6.80 12.18 -4.86
N LYS A 165 -7.22 13.41 -4.57
CA LYS A 165 -8.15 13.72 -3.47
C LYS A 165 -9.31 14.54 -4.00
N VAL A 166 -10.51 14.09 -3.66
CA VAL A 166 -11.75 14.74 -4.08
C VAL A 166 -12.49 15.20 -2.85
N ASN A 167 -12.78 16.50 -2.75
CA ASN A 167 -13.66 17.02 -1.71
C ASN A 167 -15.11 16.70 -2.08
N VAL A 168 -15.80 15.96 -1.22
CA VAL A 168 -17.20 15.59 -1.37
C VAL A 168 -18.06 16.28 -0.32
N PHE A 169 -19.30 16.57 -0.72
CA PHE A 169 -20.35 17.07 0.15
C PHE A 169 -21.40 15.98 0.32
N VAL A 170 -21.64 15.58 1.57
CA VAL A 170 -22.70 14.63 1.91
C VAL A 170 -23.80 15.42 2.59
N VAL A 171 -25.02 15.37 2.05
CA VAL A 171 -26.20 16.02 2.61
C VAL A 171 -27.27 14.98 2.93
N ASN A 172 -27.91 15.10 4.09
CA ASN A 172 -29.00 14.23 4.49
C ASN A 172 -30.37 14.80 4.08
N ALA A 173 -31.44 14.04 4.34
CA ALA A 173 -32.81 14.43 3.99
C ALA A 173 -33.26 15.76 4.63
N ALA A 174 -32.65 16.16 5.76
CA ALA A 174 -32.90 17.42 6.44
C ALA A 174 -32.11 18.62 5.87
N GLY A 175 -31.27 18.41 4.84
CA GLY A 175 -30.43 19.46 4.26
C GLY A 175 -29.15 19.76 5.04
N LEU A 176 -28.84 19.01 6.09
CA LEU A 176 -27.59 19.15 6.84
C LEU A 176 -26.44 18.47 6.10
N TYR A 177 -25.27 19.11 6.08
CA TYR A 177 -24.14 18.62 5.29
C TYR A 177 -22.80 18.57 6.04
N ILE A 178 -21.91 17.70 5.53
CA ILE A 178 -20.47 17.70 5.82
C ILE A 178 -19.67 17.85 4.53
N GLN A 179 -18.45 18.33 4.66
CA GLN A 179 -17.45 18.34 3.61
C GLN A 179 -16.24 17.52 4.06
N GLN A 180 -15.80 16.57 3.24
CA GLN A 180 -14.63 15.73 3.53
C GLN A 180 -13.92 15.33 2.24
N SER A 181 -12.60 15.10 2.32
CA SER A 181 -11.85 14.56 1.20
C SER A 181 -11.96 13.03 1.16
N VAL A 182 -12.35 12.46 0.02
CA VAL A 182 -12.15 11.04 -0.29
C VAL A 182 -10.85 10.86 -1.07
N THR A 183 -10.20 9.71 -0.87
CA THR A 183 -8.93 9.39 -1.53
C THR A 183 -9.19 8.50 -2.74
N ILE A 184 -8.56 8.82 -3.86
CA ILE A 184 -8.61 8.04 -5.08
C ILE A 184 -7.20 7.54 -5.39
N ASN A 185 -6.99 6.23 -5.37
CA ASN A 185 -5.73 5.62 -5.79
C ASN A 185 -5.86 5.13 -7.23
N VAL A 186 -4.99 5.61 -8.10
CA VAL A 186 -4.97 5.23 -9.52
C VAL A 186 -3.74 4.40 -9.79
N GLY A 187 -3.94 3.19 -10.33
CA GLY A 187 -2.91 2.38 -10.95
C GLY A 187 -1.95 1.67 -10.01
N ASN A 188 -2.28 1.50 -8.72
CA ASN A 188 -1.43 0.77 -7.78
C ASN A 188 -1.70 -0.76 -7.82
N PRO A 189 -0.82 -1.59 -8.42
CA PRO A 189 -1.02 -3.04 -8.50
C PRO A 189 -0.85 -3.73 -7.14
N PHE A 190 -0.25 -3.06 -6.14
CA PHE A 190 0.10 -3.67 -4.87
C PHE A 190 -1.02 -3.66 -3.84
N LEU A 191 -2.08 -2.87 -4.02
CA LEU A 191 -3.16 -2.75 -3.02
C LEU A 191 -3.87 -4.06 -2.69
N ASN A 192 -4.11 -4.88 -3.72
CA ASN A 192 -4.82 -6.16 -3.55
C ASN A 192 -3.84 -7.33 -3.45
N LEU A 193 -2.64 -7.16 -4.01
CA LEU A 193 -1.62 -8.20 -4.07
C LEU A 193 -0.72 -8.19 -2.84
N GLU A 194 -0.38 -7.03 -2.28
CA GLU A 194 0.51 -6.86 -1.13
C GLU A 194 1.75 -7.79 -1.17
N PRO A 195 2.51 -7.81 -2.29
CA PRO A 195 3.62 -8.74 -2.42
C PRO A 195 4.87 -8.19 -1.74
N ALA A 196 5.61 -9.03 -1.02
CA ALA A 196 6.97 -8.65 -0.63
C ALA A 196 7.94 -8.76 -1.83
N LEU A 197 7.66 -9.71 -2.72
CA LEU A 197 8.51 -10.08 -3.84
C LEU A 197 7.66 -10.34 -5.08
N ALA A 198 8.03 -9.72 -6.19
CA ALA A 198 7.57 -10.03 -7.54
C ALA A 198 8.81 -10.24 -8.42
N VAL A 199 9.22 -11.48 -8.63
CA VAL A 199 10.51 -11.79 -9.27
C VAL A 199 10.41 -12.84 -10.37
N ARG A 200 11.13 -12.66 -11.48
CA ARG A 200 11.06 -13.61 -12.58
C ARG A 200 11.82 -14.90 -12.32
N ALA A 201 13.13 -14.80 -12.09
CA ALA A 201 14.03 -15.93 -11.87
C ALA A 201 14.43 -15.98 -10.39
N PRO A 202 13.59 -16.53 -9.50
CA PRO A 202 13.88 -16.55 -8.07
C PRO A 202 15.06 -17.45 -7.69
N ALA A 203 15.44 -18.42 -8.53
CA ALA A 203 16.58 -19.30 -8.34
C ALA A 203 16.71 -19.79 -6.88
N CYS A 204 17.82 -19.49 -6.20
CA CYS A 204 18.08 -19.88 -4.81
C CYS A 204 17.03 -19.36 -3.81
N MET A 205 16.27 -18.31 -4.11
CA MET A 205 15.21 -17.82 -3.24
C MET A 205 14.06 -18.82 -3.10
N ASN A 206 13.83 -19.69 -4.09
CA ASN A 206 12.84 -20.77 -3.99
C ASN A 206 13.13 -21.73 -2.83
N CYS A 207 14.41 -21.96 -2.52
CA CYS A 207 14.83 -22.90 -1.50
C CYS A 207 15.19 -22.23 -0.19
N HIS A 208 15.65 -20.98 -0.23
CA HIS A 208 16.31 -20.36 0.91
C HIS A 208 15.70 -19.03 1.36
N SER A 209 14.57 -18.58 0.83
CA SER A 209 13.95 -17.34 1.32
C SER A 209 13.00 -17.58 2.50
N ASN A 210 12.88 -16.55 3.36
CA ASN A 210 11.82 -16.46 4.35
C ASN A 210 10.88 -15.32 3.93
N VAL A 211 9.65 -15.63 3.53
CA VAL A 211 8.70 -14.66 2.96
C VAL A 211 7.36 -14.79 3.66
N SER A 212 6.94 -13.76 4.39
CA SER A 212 5.67 -13.77 5.14
C SER A 212 4.52 -13.06 4.43
N SER A 213 4.76 -12.52 3.24
CA SER A 213 3.73 -11.87 2.40
C SER A 213 3.68 -12.49 1.01
N ARG A 214 2.75 -12.03 0.16
CA ARG A 214 2.53 -12.68 -1.14
C ARG A 214 3.81 -12.68 -1.97
N PHE A 215 4.03 -13.77 -2.69
CA PHE A 215 5.18 -13.95 -3.56
C PHE A 215 4.70 -14.15 -4.99
N ILE A 216 5.16 -13.33 -5.92
CA ILE A 216 4.75 -13.39 -7.32
C ILE A 216 5.97 -13.83 -8.13
N THR A 217 5.83 -14.90 -8.92
CA THR A 217 6.90 -15.33 -9.82
C THR A 217 6.34 -15.97 -11.07
N ASP A 218 7.09 -15.83 -12.16
CA ASP A 218 6.80 -16.52 -13.41
C ASP A 218 7.82 -17.63 -13.71
N PHE A 219 8.76 -17.90 -12.80
CA PHE A 219 9.90 -18.81 -12.98
C PHE A 219 10.65 -18.59 -14.31
N GLY A 220 10.71 -17.33 -14.77
CA GLY A 220 11.33 -16.95 -16.04
C GLY A 220 10.49 -17.26 -17.29
N LYS A 221 9.19 -17.57 -17.15
CA LYS A 221 8.30 -18.01 -18.25
C LYS A 221 7.13 -17.08 -18.59
N GLY A 222 6.97 -15.95 -17.90
CA GLY A 222 5.96 -14.93 -18.20
C GLY A 222 6.21 -14.20 -19.53
N ASP A 223 5.35 -13.22 -19.84
CA ASP A 223 5.25 -12.59 -21.17
C ASP A 223 6.60 -12.12 -21.76
N ALA A 224 6.66 -12.12 -23.10
CA ALA A 224 7.86 -12.03 -23.96
C ALA A 224 8.72 -10.75 -23.86
N TYR A 225 8.47 -9.88 -22.89
CA TYR A 225 9.37 -8.78 -22.55
C TYR A 225 10.34 -9.23 -21.44
N PHE A 226 10.99 -10.37 -21.70
CA PHE A 226 12.31 -10.56 -21.15
C PHE A 226 13.23 -9.60 -21.88
N PHE A 227 14.38 -9.39 -21.29
CA PHE A 227 15.48 -8.75 -21.90
C PHE A 227 15.78 -9.36 -23.32
N GLY A 228 15.12 -8.90 -24.40
CA GLY A 228 15.43 -9.20 -25.81
C GLY A 228 14.73 -10.39 -26.48
N LYS A 229 13.76 -10.06 -27.34
CA LYS A 229 13.04 -10.89 -28.32
C LYS A 229 12.07 -11.98 -27.79
N PRO A 230 10.94 -12.19 -28.50
CA PRO A 230 10.09 -13.36 -28.31
C PRO A 230 10.88 -14.65 -28.56
N GLY A 231 10.70 -15.64 -27.68
CA GLY A 231 11.09 -17.02 -27.97
C GLY A 231 12.54 -17.40 -27.67
N ASN A 232 13.24 -16.71 -26.77
CA ASN A 232 14.45 -17.27 -26.16
C ASN A 232 14.10 -17.86 -24.78
N PRO A 233 13.69 -19.14 -24.69
CA PRO A 233 13.59 -19.80 -23.41
C PRO A 233 15.01 -19.88 -22.88
N PHE A 234 15.25 -19.46 -21.63
CA PHE A 234 16.46 -19.85 -20.94
C PHE A 234 16.74 -21.33 -21.22
N THR A 235 17.82 -21.64 -21.93
CA THR A 235 18.32 -23.01 -22.09
C THR A 235 18.79 -23.58 -20.75
N SER A 236 18.88 -22.72 -19.71
CA SER A 236 19.07 -23.04 -18.30
C SER A 236 17.79 -22.94 -17.45
N ALA A 237 16.60 -22.77 -18.05
CA ALA A 237 15.32 -22.75 -17.32
C ALA A 237 15.15 -23.90 -16.30
N PRO A 238 15.65 -25.13 -16.53
CA PRO A 238 15.61 -26.16 -15.51
C PRO A 238 16.17 -25.66 -14.16
N THR A 239 17.40 -25.14 -14.11
CA THR A 239 18.06 -24.87 -12.82
C THR A 239 17.36 -23.82 -11.97
N ASP A 240 16.59 -22.90 -12.57
CA ASP A 240 15.85 -21.85 -11.84
C ASP A 240 14.49 -22.33 -11.30
N PHE A 241 13.82 -23.28 -11.98
CA PHE A 241 12.67 -24.00 -11.39
C PHE A 241 13.11 -24.86 -10.21
N TYR A 242 14.26 -25.49 -10.34
CA TYR A 242 14.70 -26.56 -9.46
C TYR A 242 15.55 -26.07 -8.27
N GLY A 243 16.08 -24.86 -8.33
CA GLY A 243 17.30 -24.56 -7.58
C GLY A 243 18.42 -25.51 -8.03
N ASP A 244 19.62 -25.29 -7.53
CA ASP A 244 20.76 -26.20 -7.70
C ASP A 244 20.59 -27.56 -6.98
N HIS A 245 19.41 -27.81 -6.38
CA HIS A 245 19.09 -29.02 -5.63
C HIS A 245 17.65 -29.46 -5.90
N ALA A 246 17.49 -30.53 -6.67
CA ALA A 246 16.22 -31.00 -7.23
C ALA A 246 15.18 -31.57 -6.25
N LYS A 247 15.23 -31.14 -4.98
CA LYS A 247 14.28 -31.49 -3.92
C LYS A 247 13.77 -30.20 -3.26
N SER A 248 13.40 -29.18 -4.03
CA SER A 248 13.23 -27.76 -3.62
C SER A 248 12.09 -27.43 -2.63
N TRP A 249 12.18 -26.23 -2.01
CA TRP A 249 11.43 -25.66 -0.85
C TRP A 249 11.80 -26.12 0.57
N GLN A 250 12.74 -27.05 0.77
CA GLN A 250 12.98 -27.65 2.10
C GLN A 250 13.40 -26.65 3.21
N THR A 251 14.09 -25.57 2.85
CA THR A 251 14.59 -24.58 3.82
C THR A 251 13.92 -23.23 3.72
N SER A 252 12.95 -23.08 2.81
CA SER A 252 12.24 -21.83 2.62
C SER A 252 10.99 -21.82 3.47
N THR A 253 10.70 -20.68 4.09
CA THR A 253 9.47 -20.47 4.85
C THR A 253 8.62 -19.46 4.13
N PHE A 254 7.55 -19.93 3.50
CA PHE A 254 6.55 -19.08 2.86
C PHE A 254 5.26 -19.16 3.67
N GLU A 255 4.94 -18.09 4.39
CA GLU A 255 3.76 -18.04 5.25
C GLU A 255 2.51 -17.53 4.50
N SER A 256 2.68 -17.11 3.24
CA SER A 256 1.65 -16.50 2.41
C SER A 256 1.55 -17.14 1.02
N THR A 257 0.56 -16.70 0.25
CA THR A 257 0.23 -17.24 -1.07
C THR A 257 1.27 -16.91 -2.13
N VAL A 258 1.58 -17.88 -2.99
CA VAL A 258 2.46 -17.70 -4.16
C VAL A 258 1.63 -17.64 -5.45
N TYR A 259 1.92 -16.69 -6.32
CA TYR A 259 1.22 -16.42 -7.58
C TYR A 259 2.10 -16.85 -8.74
N VAL A 260 1.56 -17.72 -9.59
CA VAL A 260 2.28 -18.26 -10.75
C VAL A 260 1.37 -18.28 -11.98
N PRO A 261 1.90 -18.10 -13.19
CA PRO A 261 1.10 -18.05 -14.40
C PRO A 261 0.79 -19.46 -14.94
N LYS A 262 -0.32 -19.59 -15.66
CA LYS A 262 -0.68 -20.79 -16.44
C LYS A 262 -0.04 -20.75 -17.83
N VAL A 263 1.29 -20.75 -17.88
CA VAL A 263 2.08 -20.74 -19.13
C VAL A 263 2.71 -22.09 -19.40
N ASP A 264 2.90 -22.39 -20.69
CA ASP A 264 3.63 -23.57 -21.14
C ASP A 264 5.08 -23.53 -20.62
N LEU A 265 5.59 -24.67 -20.15
CA LEU A 265 6.98 -24.79 -19.69
C LEU A 265 7.97 -24.52 -20.82
N GLY A 266 7.59 -24.82 -22.07
CA GLY A 266 8.42 -24.69 -23.27
C GLY A 266 9.66 -25.59 -23.23
N ILE A 267 9.66 -26.62 -22.37
CA ILE A 267 10.74 -27.59 -22.21
C ILE A 267 10.14 -28.99 -22.05
N ASP A 268 10.85 -29.98 -22.59
CA ASP A 268 10.51 -31.41 -22.43
C ASP A 268 11.29 -31.95 -21.24
N LEU A 269 10.59 -32.16 -20.12
CA LEU A 269 11.19 -32.58 -18.85
C LEU A 269 11.78 -33.99 -18.91
N THR A 270 11.32 -34.85 -19.83
CA THR A 270 11.86 -36.21 -20.02
C THR A 270 13.32 -36.22 -20.48
N LYS A 271 13.80 -35.11 -21.06
CA LYS A 271 15.20 -34.98 -21.52
C LYS A 271 16.19 -34.68 -20.39
N PHE A 272 15.70 -34.43 -19.18
CA PHE A 272 16.52 -34.15 -18.00
C PHE A 272 16.61 -35.34 -17.03
N GLU A 273 16.31 -36.57 -17.48
CA GLU A 273 16.33 -37.78 -16.64
C GLU A 273 17.69 -38.04 -15.95
N GLY A 274 17.69 -38.10 -14.61
CA GLY A 274 18.87 -38.26 -13.73
C GLY A 274 18.47 -38.48 -12.25
N ALA A 275 19.39 -38.49 -11.28
CA ALA A 275 19.10 -38.74 -9.85
C ALA A 275 18.16 -37.70 -9.18
N ASP A 276 17.96 -36.58 -9.88
CA ASP A 276 17.30 -35.38 -9.42
C ASP A 276 15.89 -35.18 -10.03
N PHE A 277 15.58 -35.83 -11.16
CA PHE A 277 14.35 -35.59 -11.95
C PHE A 277 13.57 -36.88 -12.26
N LYS A 278 13.48 -37.82 -11.31
CA LYS A 278 12.70 -39.06 -11.49
C LYS A 278 11.28 -38.90 -10.95
N GLY A 279 10.26 -39.08 -11.80
CA GLY A 279 8.88 -39.29 -11.36
C GLY A 279 7.82 -38.51 -12.13
N ASP A 280 6.71 -38.24 -11.45
CA ASP A 280 5.50 -37.61 -12.01
C ASP A 280 5.73 -36.21 -12.60
N GLU A 281 6.82 -35.52 -12.25
CA GLU A 281 7.17 -34.19 -12.77
C GLU A 281 7.33 -34.19 -14.29
N ASN A 282 7.78 -35.30 -14.88
CA ASN A 282 8.06 -35.41 -16.31
C ASN A 282 6.81 -35.29 -17.20
N VAL A 283 5.60 -35.37 -16.61
CA VAL A 283 4.33 -35.20 -17.33
C VAL A 283 3.83 -33.75 -17.34
N ALA A 284 4.44 -32.85 -16.57
CA ALA A 284 4.03 -31.46 -16.51
C ALA A 284 4.28 -30.77 -17.87
N LYS A 285 3.28 -30.03 -18.36
CA LYS A 285 3.36 -29.24 -19.59
C LYS A 285 3.33 -27.75 -19.31
N THR A 286 2.75 -27.36 -18.18
CA THR A 286 2.65 -25.96 -17.74
C THR A 286 3.37 -25.72 -16.41
N VAL A 287 3.75 -24.47 -16.15
CA VAL A 287 4.29 -24.03 -14.86
C VAL A 287 3.35 -24.42 -13.71
N SER A 288 2.04 -24.22 -13.90
CA SER A 288 1.04 -24.57 -12.90
C SER A 288 0.95 -26.06 -12.60
N GLU A 289 1.05 -26.93 -13.61
CA GLU A 289 1.04 -28.39 -13.42
C GLU A 289 2.29 -28.86 -12.69
N TYR A 290 3.45 -28.33 -13.10
CA TYR A 290 4.73 -28.64 -12.48
C TYR A 290 4.72 -28.29 -10.99
N VAL A 291 4.27 -27.07 -10.64
CA VAL A 291 4.19 -26.65 -9.24
C VAL A 291 3.24 -27.57 -8.45
N ARG A 292 2.04 -27.86 -8.97
CA ARG A 292 1.08 -28.79 -8.32
C ARG A 292 1.67 -30.16 -8.00
N ILE A 293 2.50 -30.70 -8.90
CA ILE A 293 3.15 -32.00 -8.68
C ILE A 293 4.15 -31.89 -7.52
N ILE A 294 4.93 -30.80 -7.44
CA ILE A 294 5.81 -30.56 -6.29
C ILE A 294 5.01 -30.41 -5.00
N GLU A 295 3.88 -29.70 -5.03
CA GLU A 295 3.03 -29.52 -3.85
C GLU A 295 2.52 -30.85 -3.30
N SER A 296 2.14 -31.77 -4.19
CA SER A 296 1.64 -33.09 -3.77
C SER A 296 2.68 -33.89 -2.95
N LYS A 297 3.97 -33.52 -3.07
CA LYS A 297 5.09 -34.20 -2.43
C LYS A 297 5.53 -33.51 -1.12
N LYS A 298 5.07 -32.28 -0.80
CA LYS A 298 5.49 -31.51 0.40
C LYS A 298 4.48 -30.46 0.88
N ALA A 299 4.58 -30.04 2.15
CA ALA A 299 3.88 -28.87 2.65
C ALA A 299 4.49 -27.58 2.08
N VAL A 300 3.90 -27.07 1.00
CA VAL A 300 4.24 -25.80 0.34
C VAL A 300 3.17 -24.74 0.62
N PRO A 301 3.49 -23.44 0.46
CA PRO A 301 2.50 -22.36 0.58
C PRO A 301 1.35 -22.52 -0.41
N ALA A 302 0.19 -21.94 -0.08
CA ALA A 302 -0.96 -21.93 -0.98
C ALA A 302 -0.60 -21.26 -2.32
N MET A 303 -0.94 -21.91 -3.45
CA MET A 303 -0.67 -21.39 -4.79
C MET A 303 -1.94 -20.79 -5.42
N VAL A 304 -1.79 -19.66 -6.10
CA VAL A 304 -2.80 -19.05 -6.98
C VAL A 304 -2.27 -19.05 -8.42
N PHE A 305 -3.11 -19.57 -9.32
CA PHE A 305 -2.76 -19.74 -10.73
C PHE A 305 -3.44 -18.67 -11.58
N GLU A 306 -2.63 -17.76 -12.11
CA GLU A 306 -3.08 -16.60 -12.86
C GLU A 306 -3.03 -16.84 -14.37
N LYS A 307 -3.84 -16.10 -15.13
CA LYS A 307 -3.85 -16.21 -16.59
C LYS A 307 -2.56 -15.68 -17.19
N SER A 308 -2.06 -14.56 -16.67
CA SER A 308 -0.79 -13.98 -17.11
C SER A 308 -0.12 -13.21 -15.97
N ILE A 309 1.19 -13.39 -15.86
CA ILE A 309 2.05 -12.60 -14.96
C ILE A 309 3.14 -11.96 -15.81
N TYR A 310 3.32 -10.66 -15.63
CA TYR A 310 4.43 -9.89 -16.18
C TYR A 310 5.17 -9.24 -15.02
N ILE A 311 6.47 -9.46 -14.95
CA ILE A 311 7.37 -8.88 -13.94
C ILE A 311 8.57 -8.34 -14.70
N ALA A 312 8.84 -7.05 -14.62
CA ALA A 312 9.97 -6.44 -15.32
C ALA A 312 10.36 -5.09 -14.73
N ALA A 313 11.44 -4.54 -15.29
CA ALA A 313 11.85 -3.18 -15.03
C ALA A 313 12.00 -2.37 -16.34
N PRO A 314 11.83 -1.03 -16.27
CA PRO A 314 11.95 -0.18 -17.45
C PRO A 314 13.35 -0.25 -18.09
N ASN A 315 13.43 -0.07 -19.41
CA ASN A 315 14.69 0.36 -20.05
C ASN A 315 14.84 1.88 -19.97
N ALA A 316 16.06 2.37 -20.25
CA ALA A 316 16.36 3.80 -20.26
C ALA A 316 15.46 4.60 -21.21
N ASN A 317 15.13 4.06 -22.39
CA ASN A 317 14.26 4.75 -23.36
C ASN A 317 12.83 4.92 -22.82
N LEU A 318 12.25 3.85 -22.28
CA LEU A 318 10.92 3.87 -21.66
C LEU A 318 10.92 4.81 -20.45
N LEU A 319 11.92 4.70 -19.58
CA LEU A 319 12.02 5.55 -18.40
C LEU A 319 12.12 7.03 -18.80
N ASN A 320 12.97 7.39 -19.76
CA ASN A 320 13.10 8.76 -20.25
C ASN A 320 11.82 9.26 -20.91
N THR A 321 11.16 8.42 -21.72
CA THR A 321 9.89 8.77 -22.37
C THR A 321 8.79 9.04 -21.34
N ARG A 322 8.73 8.23 -20.28
CA ARG A 322 7.76 8.36 -19.19
C ARG A 322 8.04 9.55 -18.28
N THR A 323 9.31 9.78 -17.99
CA THR A 323 9.73 10.75 -16.99
C THR A 323 10.20 12.08 -17.59
N GLY A 324 10.29 12.23 -18.91
CA GLY A 324 10.87 13.43 -19.53
C GLY A 324 12.40 13.60 -19.31
N GLY A 325 13.06 12.60 -18.72
CA GLY A 325 14.51 12.60 -18.49
C GLY A 325 14.99 13.49 -17.34
N SER A 326 16.31 13.45 -17.11
CA SER A 326 17.01 14.05 -15.97
C SER A 326 17.51 15.49 -16.20
N GLY A 327 17.22 16.11 -17.35
CA GLY A 327 17.72 17.47 -17.66
C GLY A 327 19.26 17.54 -17.82
N SER A 328 19.79 18.76 -17.96
CA SER A 328 21.21 18.99 -18.29
C SER A 328 22.19 18.74 -17.14
N ALA A 329 21.73 18.89 -15.89
CA ALA A 329 22.55 18.64 -14.68
C ALA A 329 22.71 17.14 -14.36
N GLY A 330 22.10 16.26 -15.14
CA GLY A 330 22.07 14.82 -14.88
C GLY A 330 21.07 14.39 -13.80
N TYR A 331 20.31 15.33 -13.25
CA TYR A 331 19.13 15.06 -12.42
C TYR A 331 18.04 16.13 -12.56
N ARG A 332 16.78 15.72 -12.38
CA ARG A 332 15.58 16.57 -12.36
C ARG A 332 14.69 16.16 -11.20
N PHE A 333 14.20 17.13 -10.44
CA PHE A 333 13.27 16.89 -9.33
C PHE A 333 11.91 17.49 -9.63
N VAL A 334 10.86 16.72 -9.34
CA VAL A 334 9.46 17.13 -9.45
C VAL A 334 8.80 16.90 -8.10
N LYS A 335 8.34 17.98 -7.49
CA LYS A 335 7.63 17.93 -6.21
C LYS A 335 6.30 17.22 -6.32
N ASP A 336 5.93 16.48 -5.28
CA ASP A 336 4.58 15.92 -5.15
C ASP A 336 3.51 17.01 -5.06
N ASN A 337 3.79 18.04 -4.27
CA ASN A 337 2.94 19.22 -4.18
C ASN A 337 3.81 20.47 -4.24
N VAL A 338 3.65 21.26 -5.29
CA VAL A 338 4.44 22.48 -5.53
C VAL A 338 4.37 23.49 -4.39
N ASN A 339 3.30 23.48 -3.59
CA ASN A 339 3.08 24.42 -2.50
C ASN A 339 3.57 23.92 -1.14
N THR A 340 3.56 22.61 -0.90
CA THR A 340 3.82 22.04 0.44
C THR A 340 5.05 21.14 0.53
N SER A 341 5.50 20.57 -0.60
CA SER A 341 6.69 19.73 -0.62
C SER A 341 7.96 20.60 -0.60
N PRO A 342 8.98 20.22 0.19
CA PRO A 342 10.26 20.94 0.25
C PRO A 342 10.99 20.91 -1.09
N GLU A 343 11.97 21.80 -1.25
CA GLU A 343 12.97 21.67 -2.30
C GLU A 343 13.88 20.46 -2.07
N LEU A 344 14.40 19.90 -3.17
CA LEU A 344 15.45 18.87 -3.09
C LEU A 344 16.69 19.46 -2.41
N SER A 345 17.24 18.76 -1.42
CA SER A 345 18.53 19.09 -0.82
C SER A 345 19.28 17.86 -0.34
N GLY A 346 20.61 17.95 -0.25
CA GLY A 346 21.47 16.87 0.23
C GLY A 346 21.97 15.89 -0.83
N LEU A 347 21.59 16.09 -2.10
CA LEU A 347 22.17 15.38 -3.25
C LEU A 347 23.48 16.06 -3.69
N ILE A 348 24.58 15.31 -3.69
CA ILE A 348 25.92 15.80 -4.00
C ILE A 348 26.35 15.25 -5.36
N ASP A 349 26.77 16.11 -6.28
CA ASP A 349 27.36 15.69 -7.56
C ASP A 349 28.86 15.42 -7.39
N ARG A 350 29.28 14.18 -7.66
CA ARG A 350 30.68 13.74 -7.62
C ARG A 350 31.27 13.61 -9.03
N GLY A 351 30.64 14.25 -10.02
CA GLY A 351 31.02 14.15 -11.42
C GLY A 351 30.45 12.88 -12.06
N ALA A 352 31.08 11.74 -11.81
CA ALA A 352 30.72 10.46 -12.42
C ALA A 352 29.48 9.80 -11.82
N TYR A 353 29.12 10.17 -10.58
CA TYR A 353 27.98 9.65 -9.84
C TYR A 353 27.39 10.74 -8.94
N LEU A 354 26.18 10.50 -8.44
CA LEU A 354 25.50 11.32 -7.44
C LEU A 354 25.54 10.60 -6.10
N GLU A 355 25.67 11.34 -5.00
CA GLU A 355 25.77 10.78 -3.66
C GLU A 355 24.80 11.45 -2.70
N ALA A 356 24.22 10.70 -1.77
CA ALA A 356 23.46 11.26 -0.66
C ALA A 356 23.62 10.40 0.61
N SER A 357 23.93 11.06 1.72
CA SER A 357 23.86 10.50 3.08
C SER A 357 22.75 11.13 3.92
N SER A 358 22.32 12.34 3.57
CA SER A 358 21.06 12.92 4.01
C SER A 358 20.40 13.52 2.78
N LEU A 359 19.11 13.23 2.56
CA LEU A 359 18.37 13.69 1.39
C LEU A 359 17.02 14.23 1.85
N THR A 360 16.67 15.46 1.48
CA THR A 360 15.30 15.94 1.58
C THR A 360 14.65 15.77 0.22
N CYS A 361 13.62 14.93 0.14
CA CYS A 361 12.95 14.60 -1.11
C CYS A 361 11.50 14.18 -0.85
N ASP A 362 10.57 14.87 -1.50
CA ASP A 362 9.12 14.64 -1.41
C ASP A 362 8.53 14.79 -2.82
N GLY A 363 8.64 13.72 -3.60
CA GLY A 363 8.36 13.74 -5.04
C GLY A 363 9.20 12.76 -5.86
N ASP A 364 9.30 13.06 -7.16
CA ASP A 364 10.02 12.26 -8.15
C ASP A 364 11.41 12.86 -8.44
N LEU A 365 12.47 12.07 -8.25
CA LEU A 365 13.85 12.40 -8.56
C LEU A 365 14.33 11.56 -9.76
N ILE A 366 14.49 12.19 -10.91
CA ILE A 366 14.87 11.55 -12.18
C ILE A 366 16.37 11.75 -12.40
N LEU A 367 17.12 10.68 -12.63
CA LEU A 367 18.59 10.66 -12.69
C LEU A 367 19.09 10.02 -13.99
N SER A 368 20.19 10.54 -14.55
CA SER A 368 20.96 9.88 -15.62
C SER A 368 22.35 9.41 -15.20
N LYS A 369 22.70 9.59 -13.93
CA LYS A 369 23.97 9.18 -13.32
C LYS A 369 23.74 8.03 -12.35
N THR A 370 24.82 7.28 -12.08
CA THR A 370 24.86 6.30 -10.99
C THR A 370 24.55 7.02 -9.67
N LEU A 371 23.74 6.41 -8.81
CA LEU A 371 23.40 6.96 -7.50
C LEU A 371 24.04 6.12 -6.39
N HIS A 372 24.67 6.79 -5.42
CA HIS A 372 25.23 6.20 -4.21
C HIS A 372 24.49 6.75 -2.98
N LEU A 373 23.77 5.89 -2.27
CA LEU A 373 23.08 6.21 -1.02
C LEU A 373 23.88 5.62 0.14
N LYS A 374 24.45 6.47 0.98
CA LYS A 374 25.38 6.05 2.05
C LYS A 374 24.80 6.36 3.43
N ASN A 375 24.39 5.33 4.17
CA ASN A 375 23.74 5.44 5.48
C ASN A 375 22.64 6.52 5.46
N LEU A 376 21.77 6.42 4.46
CA LEU A 376 20.88 7.51 4.07
C LEU A 376 19.91 7.88 5.20
N THR A 377 19.84 9.16 5.56
CA THR A 377 18.69 9.73 6.28
C THR A 377 17.81 10.48 5.28
N LEU A 378 16.66 9.91 4.95
CA LEU A 378 15.67 10.50 4.05
C LEU A 378 14.66 11.34 4.84
N LYS A 379 14.64 12.65 4.58
CA LYS A 379 13.65 13.59 5.10
C LYS A 379 12.49 13.73 4.11
N THR A 380 11.31 13.25 4.47
CA THR A 380 10.15 13.22 3.57
C THR A 380 8.82 13.19 4.34
N ASN A 381 7.70 13.53 3.69
CA ASN A 381 6.36 13.32 4.25
C ASN A 381 5.58 12.26 3.47
N SER A 382 5.71 12.25 2.14
CA SER A 382 4.94 11.39 1.23
C SER A 382 5.79 10.40 0.45
N GLY A 383 7.12 10.52 0.53
CA GLY A 383 8.10 9.60 -0.02
C GLY A 383 9.01 10.24 -1.06
N CYS A 384 10.11 9.56 -1.36
CA CYS A 384 11.00 9.92 -2.46
C CYS A 384 11.03 8.80 -3.50
N ARG A 385 10.81 9.16 -4.76
CA ARG A 385 10.71 8.20 -5.86
C ARG A 385 11.81 8.48 -6.85
N VAL A 386 12.84 7.65 -6.82
CA VAL A 386 14.05 7.80 -7.61
C VAL A 386 13.91 6.98 -8.89
N TYR A 387 14.12 7.60 -10.03
CA TYR A 387 14.14 6.96 -11.34
C TYR A 387 15.50 7.18 -11.97
N SER A 388 16.33 6.13 -12.04
CA SER A 388 17.68 6.22 -12.60
C SER A 388 17.80 5.40 -13.88
N THR A 389 18.37 6.00 -14.93
CA THR A 389 18.81 5.25 -16.11
C THR A 389 20.11 4.48 -15.89
N GLN A 390 20.71 4.60 -14.69
CA GLN A 390 21.95 3.92 -14.28
C GLN A 390 21.72 3.13 -12.99
N SER A 391 22.76 2.48 -12.49
CA SER A 391 22.70 1.70 -11.25
C SER A 391 22.54 2.58 -10.01
N ILE A 392 21.93 2.00 -8.97
CA ILE A 392 21.77 2.60 -7.66
C ILE A 392 22.45 1.68 -6.64
N PHE A 393 23.33 2.24 -5.83
CA PHE A 393 24.07 1.54 -4.79
C PHE A 393 23.63 2.07 -3.43
N VAL A 394 23.20 1.17 -2.55
CA VAL A 394 22.78 1.48 -1.18
C VAL A 394 23.77 0.84 -0.22
N GLN A 395 24.58 1.68 0.42
CA GLN A 395 25.55 1.31 1.43
C GLN A 395 24.98 1.63 2.81
N GLY A 396 24.63 0.59 3.58
CA GLY A 396 24.12 0.69 4.95
C GLY A 396 22.61 0.94 5.05
N PRO A 397 22.10 1.28 6.25
CA PRO A 397 20.67 1.46 6.49
C PRO A 397 20.10 2.70 5.79
N VAL A 398 18.77 2.68 5.61
CA VAL A 398 17.96 3.84 5.23
C VAL A 398 17.10 4.24 6.43
N ASN A 399 17.35 5.42 6.96
CA ASN A 399 16.60 6.04 8.05
C ASN A 399 15.60 7.04 7.48
N TYR A 400 14.45 7.19 8.14
CA TYR A 400 13.41 8.13 7.72
C TYR A 400 13.20 9.20 8.79
N GLU A 401 13.16 10.46 8.36
CA GLU A 401 12.81 11.62 9.17
C GLU A 401 11.58 12.28 8.57
N LYS A 402 10.54 12.43 9.38
CA LYS A 402 9.30 13.04 8.95
C LYS A 402 9.41 14.56 9.00
N LEU A 403 9.06 15.24 7.92
CA LEU A 403 9.15 16.70 7.86
C LEU A 403 8.06 17.40 8.67
N ILE A 404 6.89 16.78 8.85
CA ILE A 404 5.77 17.31 9.65
C ILE A 404 5.48 16.36 10.81
N ALA A 405 5.83 16.75 12.04
CA ALA A 405 5.75 15.88 13.22
C ALA A 405 4.37 15.19 13.40
N ASN A 406 3.26 15.87 13.11
CA ASN A 406 1.90 15.39 13.39
C ASN A 406 1.11 14.87 12.17
N SER A 407 1.72 14.72 10.98
CA SER A 407 1.00 14.18 9.81
C SER A 407 0.82 12.65 9.87
N THR A 408 0.13 12.03 8.91
CA THR A 408 0.22 10.57 8.75
C THR A 408 1.64 10.20 8.35
N ASP A 409 2.19 9.15 8.97
CA ASP A 409 3.51 8.66 8.58
C ASP A 409 3.41 7.86 7.26
N ASN A 410 3.78 8.57 6.20
CA ASN A 410 3.85 8.08 4.83
C ASN A 410 5.31 8.09 4.31
N THR A 411 6.31 8.12 5.19
CA THR A 411 7.71 8.10 4.73
C THR A 411 8.01 6.79 4.02
N ASN A 412 8.62 6.87 2.85
CA ASN A 412 9.04 5.73 2.04
C ASN A 412 10.11 6.13 1.03
N LEU A 413 10.87 5.15 0.54
CA LEU A 413 11.81 5.30 -0.56
C LEU A 413 11.41 4.32 -1.66
N GLN A 414 11.36 4.79 -2.91
CA GLN A 414 11.11 3.96 -4.07
C GLN A 414 12.27 4.13 -5.05
N LEU A 415 12.91 3.04 -5.43
CA LEU A 415 14.10 3.03 -6.28
C LEU A 415 13.77 2.28 -7.57
N VAL A 416 13.73 3.01 -8.68
CA VAL A 416 13.64 2.46 -10.03
C VAL A 416 14.99 2.63 -10.70
N SER A 417 15.57 1.53 -11.17
CA SER A 417 16.77 1.55 -12.00
C SER A 417 16.50 0.80 -13.29
N THR A 418 17.02 1.30 -14.42
CA THR A 418 17.02 0.54 -15.67
C THR A 418 18.18 -0.45 -15.77
N ARG A 419 18.97 -0.58 -14.71
CA ARG A 419 20.16 -1.43 -14.62
C ARG A 419 20.15 -2.27 -13.36
N TRP A 420 20.71 -1.75 -12.27
CA TRP A 420 20.98 -2.50 -11.05
C TRP A 420 20.61 -1.70 -9.82
N VAL A 421 20.01 -2.35 -8.83
CA VAL A 421 19.96 -1.84 -7.45
C VAL A 421 20.73 -2.80 -6.56
N ASN A 422 21.80 -2.33 -5.93
CA ASN A 422 22.62 -3.14 -5.02
C ASN A 422 22.47 -2.64 -3.57
N LEU A 423 22.13 -3.55 -2.67
CA LEU A 423 22.05 -3.35 -1.23
C LEU A 423 23.22 -4.10 -0.55
N GLY A 424 24.37 -3.45 -0.40
CA GLY A 424 25.51 -4.05 0.30
C GLY A 424 26.79 -4.21 -0.49
N VAL A 425 27.19 -3.17 -1.22
CA VAL A 425 28.59 -2.95 -1.57
C VAL A 425 29.30 -2.14 -0.48
N GLY A 426 30.59 -2.39 -0.27
CA GLY A 426 31.38 -1.67 0.72
C GLY A 426 32.88 -1.85 0.53
N ASP A 427 33.66 -1.07 1.28
CA ASP A 427 35.12 -0.98 1.24
C ASP A 427 35.87 -2.03 2.08
N SER A 428 35.15 -3.02 2.62
CA SER A 428 35.66 -3.94 3.62
C SER A 428 35.40 -5.38 3.21
N HIS A 429 36.46 -6.03 2.70
CA HIS A 429 36.49 -7.42 2.23
C HIS A 429 36.15 -8.41 3.35
N CYS A 430 35.59 -9.57 2.99
CA CYS A 430 35.49 -10.73 3.86
C CYS A 430 36.43 -11.82 3.30
N GLU A 431 37.47 -12.19 4.06
CA GLU A 431 38.50 -13.13 3.63
C GLU A 431 37.95 -14.52 3.26
N VAL A 432 38.68 -15.24 2.40
CA VAL A 432 38.36 -16.58 1.91
C VAL A 432 38.33 -17.60 3.06
N GLU A 433 37.23 -18.36 3.19
CA GLU A 433 37.18 -19.55 4.03
C GLU A 433 38.15 -20.63 3.49
N LYS A 434 39.21 -20.95 4.23
CA LYS A 434 40.16 -22.01 3.85
C LYS A 434 39.60 -23.43 4.03
N THR A 435 38.51 -23.60 4.78
CA THR A 435 38.05 -24.90 5.31
C THR A 435 36.93 -25.56 4.52
N ASN A 436 36.32 -24.91 3.53
CA ASN A 436 35.27 -25.50 2.71
C ASN A 436 35.49 -25.25 1.20
N PRO A 437 36.38 -26.04 0.56
CA PRO A 437 36.75 -25.80 -0.84
C PRO A 437 35.60 -26.07 -1.82
N GLY A 438 34.70 -27.02 -1.55
CA GLY A 438 33.77 -27.54 -2.57
C GLY A 438 32.80 -26.53 -3.22
N TRP A 439 32.54 -25.39 -2.59
CA TRP A 439 31.66 -24.33 -3.13
C TRP A 439 32.42 -23.08 -3.61
N TYR A 440 33.71 -22.96 -3.26
CA TYR A 440 34.58 -21.84 -3.61
C TYR A 440 35.79 -22.26 -4.47
N SER A 441 35.97 -23.56 -4.72
CA SER A 441 37.07 -24.14 -5.47
C SER A 441 36.54 -25.10 -6.53
N GLN A 442 36.34 -24.58 -7.73
CA GLN A 442 36.76 -25.27 -8.94
C GLN A 442 37.46 -24.28 -9.88
N ASP A 443 38.48 -23.61 -9.34
CA ASP A 443 39.73 -23.33 -10.07
C ASP A 443 40.76 -22.70 -9.12
N SER A 444 41.41 -23.57 -8.34
CA SER A 444 42.40 -23.23 -7.33
C SER A 444 43.78 -22.81 -7.90
N ASP A 445 43.84 -22.16 -9.06
CA ASP A 445 45.10 -21.62 -9.59
C ASP A 445 44.96 -20.37 -10.50
N THR A 446 43.75 -20.04 -10.95
CA THR A 446 43.44 -18.82 -11.74
C THR A 446 42.82 -17.71 -10.88
N LEU A 447 42.02 -18.07 -9.86
CA LEU A 447 41.29 -17.11 -9.02
C LEU A 447 42.18 -16.39 -7.98
N ALA A 448 43.26 -17.02 -7.52
CA ALA A 448 44.28 -16.34 -6.71
C ALA A 448 45.10 -15.30 -7.52
N LYS A 449 45.04 -15.37 -8.85
CA LYS A 449 45.75 -14.48 -9.78
C LYS A 449 44.88 -13.35 -10.33
N LYS A 450 43.58 -13.31 -10.00
CA LYS A 450 42.61 -12.30 -10.47
C LYS A 450 41.67 -11.79 -9.36
N PRO A 451 42.18 -11.07 -8.36
CA PRO A 451 41.34 -10.41 -7.34
C PRO A 451 40.33 -9.41 -7.94
N ASP A 452 40.55 -8.94 -9.17
CA ASP A 452 39.66 -8.04 -9.91
C ASP A 452 38.39 -8.70 -10.47
N GLU A 453 38.34 -10.04 -10.52
CA GLU A 453 37.16 -10.80 -10.92
C GLU A 453 36.28 -11.03 -9.69
N LEU A 454 35.52 -9.99 -9.30
CA LEU A 454 34.59 -10.03 -8.17
C LEU A 454 33.70 -11.29 -8.25
N ARG A 455 33.69 -12.10 -7.19
CA ARG A 455 32.89 -13.33 -7.04
C ARG A 455 31.37 -13.14 -7.28
N LEU A 456 30.87 -11.91 -7.32
CA LEU A 456 29.48 -11.52 -7.65
C LEU A 456 29.06 -11.78 -9.11
N LEU A 457 30.00 -11.98 -10.02
CA LEU A 457 29.79 -11.72 -11.45
C LEU A 457 29.76 -12.97 -12.34
N ASN A 458 30.12 -14.14 -11.82
CA ASN A 458 30.12 -15.40 -12.57
C ASN A 458 28.76 -16.13 -12.52
N TYR A 459 27.80 -15.69 -11.72
CA TYR A 459 26.40 -16.05 -11.95
C TYR A 459 25.89 -15.14 -13.07
N GLY A 460 25.85 -15.70 -14.28
CA GLY A 460 25.50 -14.99 -15.51
C GLY A 460 24.21 -14.19 -15.35
N GLY A 461 24.31 -12.87 -15.50
CA GLY A 461 23.16 -12.01 -15.65
C GLY A 461 22.56 -12.23 -17.05
N PRO A 462 21.28 -12.55 -17.21
CA PRO A 462 20.61 -12.64 -18.49
C PRO A 462 20.25 -11.24 -19.01
N THR A 463 20.34 -11.08 -20.33
CA THR A 463 20.61 -9.78 -20.96
C THR A 463 19.74 -9.50 -22.14
N ARG A 464 19.63 -8.20 -22.49
CA ARG A 464 18.51 -7.56 -23.22
C ARG A 464 18.35 -7.96 -24.67
N THR A 465 19.05 -9.01 -25.11
CA THR A 465 19.25 -9.36 -26.51
C THR A 465 19.92 -10.73 -26.77
N ALA A 466 20.21 -11.54 -25.76
CA ALA A 466 21.25 -12.55 -25.94
C ALA A 466 20.79 -13.88 -26.50
N ALA A 467 21.03 -14.06 -27.80
CA ALA A 467 21.38 -15.37 -28.32
C ALA A 467 22.74 -15.90 -27.77
N ASN A 468 23.55 -15.09 -27.06
CA ASN A 468 24.93 -15.42 -26.64
C ASN A 468 25.32 -14.93 -25.23
N LEU A 469 26.12 -15.73 -24.51
CA LEU A 469 26.75 -15.43 -23.19
C LEU A 469 27.55 -14.12 -23.10
N ASP A 470 27.96 -13.53 -24.23
CA ASP A 470 28.78 -12.32 -24.28
C ASP A 470 28.05 -11.07 -23.75
N ASP A 471 26.73 -10.99 -23.93
CA ASP A 471 25.94 -9.85 -23.45
C ASP A 471 25.84 -9.84 -21.91
N ALA A 472 25.75 -11.03 -21.28
CA ALA A 472 25.76 -11.24 -19.82
C ALA A 472 27.00 -10.67 -19.18
N LYS A 473 28.11 -11.01 -19.81
CA LYS A 473 29.41 -10.48 -19.49
C LYS A 473 29.45 -8.96 -19.66
N ALA A 474 28.93 -8.42 -20.77
CA ALA A 474 28.91 -6.98 -21.02
C ALA A 474 28.04 -6.17 -20.02
N LEU A 475 26.88 -6.68 -19.59
CA LEU A 475 26.07 -6.03 -18.55
C LEU A 475 26.78 -6.06 -17.20
N ASN A 476 27.32 -7.21 -16.81
CA ASN A 476 28.10 -7.36 -15.58
C ASN A 476 29.31 -6.42 -15.60
N GLU A 477 30.08 -6.38 -16.69
CA GLU A 477 31.22 -5.47 -16.89
C GLU A 477 30.79 -4.00 -16.78
N SER A 478 29.66 -3.62 -17.37
CA SER A 478 29.16 -2.26 -17.26
C SER A 478 28.68 -1.90 -15.85
N MET A 479 28.15 -2.85 -15.08
CA MET A 479 27.73 -2.63 -13.70
C MET A 479 28.94 -2.46 -12.78
N ILE A 480 29.99 -3.27 -12.97
CA ILE A 480 31.28 -3.09 -12.27
C ILE A 480 31.88 -1.73 -12.61
N ALA A 481 31.86 -1.36 -13.89
CA ALA A 481 32.37 -0.07 -14.32
C ALA A 481 31.65 1.08 -13.61
N GLU A 482 30.34 0.95 -13.33
CA GLU A 482 29.59 1.92 -12.54
C GLU A 482 29.92 1.89 -11.05
N LEU A 483 30.06 0.72 -10.44
CA LEU A 483 30.49 0.58 -9.04
C LEU A 483 31.87 1.23 -8.84
N ARG A 484 32.81 0.96 -9.75
CA ARG A 484 34.17 1.52 -9.73
C ARG A 484 34.21 3.03 -9.90
N LYS A 485 33.16 3.68 -10.43
CA LYS A 485 33.05 5.16 -10.44
C LYS A 485 32.90 5.72 -9.02
N ILE A 486 32.32 4.95 -8.10
CA ILE A 486 32.14 5.36 -6.70
C ILE A 486 33.43 5.11 -5.93
N SER A 487 33.93 3.87 -5.98
CA SER A 487 35.20 3.51 -5.38
C SER A 487 35.77 2.28 -6.06
N PRO A 488 37.06 2.26 -6.45
CA PRO A 488 37.71 1.07 -6.98
C PRO A 488 37.90 -0.01 -5.91
N ALA A 489 37.83 0.36 -4.62
CA ALA A 489 37.93 -0.55 -3.48
C ALA A 489 36.57 -1.06 -3.00
N PHE A 490 35.46 -0.65 -3.63
CA PHE A 490 34.17 -1.23 -3.30
C PHE A 490 34.10 -2.65 -3.83
N GLU A 491 33.92 -3.57 -2.90
CA GLU A 491 33.75 -4.99 -3.15
C GLU A 491 32.37 -5.44 -2.67
N ASP A 492 32.08 -6.72 -2.94
CA ASP A 492 30.90 -7.35 -2.36
C ASP A 492 31.02 -7.33 -0.83
N ALA A 493 30.06 -6.72 -0.12
CA ALA A 493 30.07 -6.75 1.35
C ALA A 493 29.59 -8.10 1.92
N SER A 494 29.61 -9.17 1.10
CA SER A 494 29.24 -10.53 1.50
C SER A 494 30.20 -11.06 2.57
N CYS A 495 29.84 -10.85 3.83
CA CYS A 495 30.37 -11.69 4.89
C CYS A 495 29.47 -12.91 5.00
N ARG A 496 29.90 -14.03 4.41
CA ARG A 496 29.55 -15.33 5.00
C ARG A 496 30.45 -15.50 6.22
N ALA A 497 29.92 -16.01 7.32
CA ALA A 497 30.73 -16.40 8.46
C ALA A 497 31.56 -17.64 8.08
N PRO A 498 32.89 -17.53 8.20
CA PRO A 498 33.63 -18.59 8.88
C PRO A 498 34.87 -18.08 9.63
N ILE A 499 34.92 -16.80 9.99
CA ILE A 499 35.87 -16.30 10.98
C ILE A 499 35.13 -16.27 12.31
N ALA A 500 35.51 -17.15 13.24
CA ALA A 500 35.03 -17.10 14.61
C ALA A 500 35.21 -15.67 15.16
N GLY A 501 34.10 -14.97 15.42
CA GLY A 501 34.10 -13.62 16.00
C GLY A 501 33.64 -12.47 15.10
N LEU A 502 33.36 -12.69 13.81
CA LEU A 502 32.79 -11.64 12.93
C LEU A 502 31.33 -11.93 12.58
N THR A 503 30.44 -10.96 12.84
CA THR A 503 29.02 -11.03 12.52
C THR A 503 28.78 -10.56 11.07
N PRO A 504 27.92 -11.26 10.29
CA PRO A 504 27.41 -10.73 9.02
C PRO A 504 26.83 -9.33 9.22
N ARG A 505 26.93 -8.48 8.17
CA ARG A 505 26.35 -7.14 8.21
C ARG A 505 24.84 -7.25 8.21
N GLU A 506 24.24 -7.02 9.36
CA GLU A 506 22.80 -6.97 9.53
C GLU A 506 22.28 -5.56 9.26
N VAL A 507 21.44 -5.42 8.23
CA VAL A 507 20.77 -4.17 7.87
C VAL A 507 19.30 -4.49 7.61
N HIS A 508 18.43 -3.76 8.31
CA HIS A 508 17.00 -3.81 8.08
C HIS A 508 16.60 -2.70 7.11
N PHE A 509 15.88 -3.06 6.06
CA PHE A 509 15.26 -2.12 5.15
C PHE A 509 13.75 -2.13 5.38
N GLU A 510 13.19 -0.96 5.63
CA GLU A 510 11.75 -0.79 5.82
C GLU A 510 11.25 0.28 4.84
N ARG A 511 9.97 0.20 4.46
CA ARG A 511 9.30 1.19 3.60
C ARG A 511 10.04 1.44 2.28
N LEU A 512 10.66 0.38 1.75
CA LEU A 512 11.48 0.42 0.54
C LEU A 512 10.81 -0.35 -0.59
N LEU A 513 10.61 0.33 -1.72
CA LEU A 513 10.19 -0.30 -2.97
C LEU A 513 11.35 -0.27 -3.95
N ILE A 514 11.63 -1.41 -4.59
CA ILE A 514 12.69 -1.52 -5.59
C ILE A 514 12.08 -2.06 -6.88
N ASN A 515 12.45 -1.46 -8.01
CA ASN A 515 12.13 -1.93 -9.34
C ASN A 515 13.38 -1.84 -10.21
N ALA A 516 14.01 -2.97 -10.52
CA ALA A 516 15.18 -3.02 -11.38
C ALA A 516 15.33 -4.37 -12.06
N PRO A 517 16.00 -4.43 -13.22
CA PRO A 517 16.29 -5.70 -13.88
C PRO A 517 17.00 -6.67 -12.94
N ARG A 518 18.01 -6.17 -12.22
CA ARG A 518 18.76 -6.92 -11.22
C ARG A 518 18.69 -6.20 -9.88
N VAL A 519 18.47 -6.97 -8.82
CA VAL A 519 18.52 -6.49 -7.44
C VAL A 519 19.40 -7.43 -6.64
N ASP A 520 20.50 -6.91 -6.09
CA ASP A 520 21.41 -7.71 -5.28
C ASP A 520 21.35 -7.22 -3.83
N SER A 521 21.41 -8.14 -2.88
CA SER A 521 21.66 -7.83 -1.49
C SER A 521 22.54 -8.89 -0.84
N ARG A 522 23.55 -8.44 -0.11
CA ARG A 522 24.36 -9.31 0.75
C ARG A 522 24.19 -9.03 2.23
N TYR A 523 23.37 -8.04 2.58
CA TYR A 523 22.97 -7.84 3.95
C TYR A 523 22.12 -9.01 4.45
N THR A 524 22.27 -9.28 5.75
CA THR A 524 21.30 -10.06 6.51
C THR A 524 20.29 -9.11 7.15
N GLY A 525 19.15 -9.61 7.64
CA GLY A 525 18.17 -8.81 8.36
C GLY A 525 16.76 -8.95 7.81
N LYS A 526 16.04 -7.83 7.72
CA LYS A 526 14.63 -7.79 7.33
C LYS A 526 14.44 -6.83 6.17
N PHE A 527 13.52 -7.16 5.28
CA PHE A 527 13.01 -6.25 4.27
C PHE A 527 11.51 -6.18 4.31
N THR A 528 11.03 -5.04 4.76
CA THR A 528 9.62 -4.70 4.82
C THR A 528 9.35 -3.73 3.68
N GLY A 529 8.79 -4.23 2.57
CA GLY A 529 8.59 -3.43 1.36
C GLY A 529 8.19 -4.26 0.15
N VAL A 530 8.62 -3.83 -1.04
CA VAL A 530 8.36 -4.54 -2.31
C VAL A 530 9.61 -4.60 -3.17
N ILE A 531 9.97 -5.77 -3.68
CA ILE A 531 10.97 -5.92 -4.75
C ILE A 531 10.29 -6.43 -6.01
N VAL A 532 10.33 -5.63 -7.08
CA VAL A 532 9.99 -6.04 -8.44
C VAL A 532 11.31 -6.19 -9.20
N ALA A 533 11.66 -7.43 -9.56
CA ALA A 533 12.93 -7.68 -10.24
C ALA A 533 12.84 -8.79 -11.26
N GLU A 534 13.66 -8.73 -12.30
CA GLU A 534 13.82 -9.90 -13.16
C GLU A 534 14.69 -10.93 -12.43
N ILE A 535 15.77 -10.45 -11.81
CA ILE A 535 16.67 -11.28 -11.00
C ILE A 535 16.96 -10.65 -9.65
N PRO A 536 16.60 -11.37 -8.58
CA PRO A 536 17.08 -11.10 -7.25
C PRO A 536 18.28 -12.01 -6.91
N LEU A 537 19.34 -11.44 -6.34
CA LEU A 537 20.43 -12.21 -5.73
C LEU A 537 20.63 -11.76 -4.28
N MET A 538 20.17 -12.57 -3.34
CA MET A 538 20.03 -12.16 -1.94
C MET A 538 20.87 -13.02 -0.98
N SER A 539 21.08 -12.54 0.25
CA SER A 539 21.65 -13.33 1.34
C SER A 539 20.66 -14.42 1.78
N LEU A 540 20.87 -15.62 1.24
CA LEU A 540 20.01 -16.79 1.40
C LEU A 540 19.78 -17.13 2.88
N SER A 541 18.51 -17.33 3.27
CA SER A 541 17.99 -17.68 4.60
C SER A 541 18.34 -16.70 5.73
N LYS A 542 18.94 -15.56 5.40
CA LYS A 542 19.35 -14.53 6.36
C LYS A 542 18.58 -13.23 6.18
N PHE A 543 17.70 -13.19 5.20
CA PHE A 543 16.84 -12.06 4.92
C PHE A 543 15.38 -12.52 4.94
N SER A 544 14.56 -11.90 5.78
CA SER A 544 13.11 -12.13 5.82
C SER A 544 12.38 -11.03 5.08
N PHE A 545 11.43 -11.39 4.23
CA PHE A 545 10.70 -10.47 3.36
C PHE A 545 9.23 -10.37 3.81
N SER A 546 8.75 -9.15 4.01
CA SER A 546 7.33 -8.85 4.28
C SER A 546 6.89 -7.60 3.53
N TYR A 547 5.60 -7.48 3.24
CA TYR A 547 5.02 -6.30 2.61
C TYR A 547 4.91 -5.15 3.62
N ASP A 548 5.15 -3.92 3.16
CA ASP A 548 4.89 -2.72 3.95
C ASP A 548 3.57 -2.06 3.53
N ALA A 549 2.63 -1.98 4.47
CA ALA A 549 1.32 -1.36 4.23
C ALA A 549 1.39 0.15 3.92
N VAL A 550 2.55 0.81 4.07
CA VAL A 550 2.75 2.17 3.55
C VAL A 550 2.42 2.27 2.07
N PHE A 551 2.73 1.23 1.29
CA PHE A 551 2.48 1.19 -0.15
C PHE A 551 0.99 1.05 -0.52
N ASN A 552 0.11 0.83 0.46
CA ASN A 552 -1.34 0.93 0.26
C ASN A 552 -1.86 2.38 0.28
N ARG A 553 -1.09 3.32 0.84
CA ARG A 553 -1.53 4.68 1.13
C ARG A 553 -0.62 5.78 0.59
N VAL A 554 0.40 5.43 -0.19
CA VAL A 554 1.27 6.38 -0.90
C VAL A 554 1.20 6.15 -2.41
N SER A 555 1.52 7.19 -3.19
CA SER A 555 1.69 7.05 -4.63
C SER A 555 2.84 6.10 -4.91
N VAL A 556 2.59 5.01 -5.63
CA VAL A 556 3.63 4.05 -6.01
C VAL A 556 4.02 4.30 -7.45
N LEU A 557 5.28 4.66 -7.68
CA LEU A 557 5.88 4.89 -9.01
C LEU A 557 4.96 5.66 -9.97
N PRO A 558 4.50 6.89 -9.65
CA PRO A 558 3.47 7.62 -10.40
C PRO A 558 3.85 7.92 -11.86
N LEU A 559 5.14 7.93 -12.20
CA LEU A 559 5.60 8.11 -13.58
C LEU A 559 5.64 6.80 -14.38
N MET A 560 5.42 5.64 -13.74
CA MET A 560 5.52 4.32 -14.35
C MET A 560 4.16 3.62 -14.40
N LYS A 561 3.81 3.07 -15.56
CA LYS A 561 2.58 2.28 -15.67
C LYS A 561 2.75 0.90 -15.06
N ALA A 562 1.67 0.31 -14.54
CA ALA A 562 1.70 -1.08 -14.07
C ALA A 562 2.14 -2.03 -15.19
N GLU A 563 1.68 -1.80 -16.42
CA GLU A 563 2.12 -2.57 -17.60
C GLU A 563 3.61 -2.48 -17.92
N ASP A 564 4.31 -1.47 -17.39
CA ASP A 564 5.74 -1.30 -17.60
C ASP A 564 6.57 -2.06 -16.55
N PHE A 565 5.96 -2.69 -15.53
CA PHE A 565 6.71 -3.45 -14.51
C PHE A 565 6.02 -4.60 -13.78
N LEU A 566 4.70 -4.57 -13.56
CA LEU A 566 3.98 -5.65 -12.89
C LEU A 566 2.53 -5.73 -13.38
N ILE A 567 2.18 -6.85 -14.00
CA ILE A 567 0.81 -7.22 -14.31
C ILE A 567 0.55 -8.60 -13.71
N VAL A 568 -0.59 -8.75 -13.04
CA VAL A 568 -1.17 -10.02 -12.62
C VAL A 568 -2.63 -10.01 -13.08
N LYS A 569 -3.05 -10.98 -13.90
CA LYS A 569 -4.39 -11.05 -14.54
C LYS A 569 -4.94 -12.45 -14.55
#